data_AF-A0AAE1JK72-F1
#
_entry.id   AF-A0AAE1JK72-F1
#
_cell.length_a   1.000
_cell.length_b   1.000
_cell.length_c   1.000
_cell.angle_alpha   90.00
_cell.angle_beta   90.00
_cell.angle_gamma   90.00
#
_symmetry.space_group_name_H-M   'P 1'
#
loop_
_entity.id
_entity.type
_entity.pdbx_description
1 polymer ?
#
loop_
_entity_poly.entity_id
_entity_poly.type
_entity_poly.pdbx_seq_one_letter_code
_entity_poly.pdbx_strand_id
1 'polypeptide(L)'
;MGNSQSQEHKMNTKLYKWSSGEFRNEYALIYTASGGGLYSPRSCTFYYRVSCEKLVITMDDDLCSGRRVRVNMEFVAVRDDKSMGFKFGPVKFKDSGPYFHQRRRRSSKEEVLFLQYFTDLYGGRRTQLCLNKVRKKQRYLVIFHTAIGNSDDNFSHYMTIKCDPSKGIEVNLCGPYHDRAGERELCDTENISGMPPDDIIDNAEAIRNDLKVEDGNSVGPTPPNVYNIIHNRGIIEGDGNGSINNK
;
A
#
# COMPACT_ATOMS: atom_id res chain seq x y z
N MET A 1 -15.78 -27.33 30.15
CA MET A 1 -14.58 -26.81 29.46
C MET A 1 -14.74 -27.16 27.99
N GLY A 2 -15.22 -26.22 27.18
CA GLY A 2 -15.41 -26.44 25.74
C GLY A 2 -14.14 -26.05 24.99
N ASN A 3 -13.51 -27.01 24.32
CA ASN A 3 -12.44 -26.73 23.38
C ASN A 3 -13.03 -25.92 22.22
N SER A 4 -12.80 -24.61 22.21
CA SER A 4 -12.99 -23.79 21.02
C SER A 4 -11.93 -24.22 20.01
N GLN A 5 -12.27 -25.16 19.13
CA GLN A 5 -11.52 -25.36 17.90
C GLN A 5 -11.49 -24.01 17.19
N SER A 6 -10.32 -23.37 17.17
CA SER A 6 -10.05 -22.21 16.32
C SER A 6 -10.41 -22.59 14.90
N GLN A 7 -11.51 -22.04 14.37
CA GLN A 7 -11.86 -22.24 12.97
C GLN A 7 -10.71 -21.69 12.14
N GLU A 8 -10.00 -22.58 11.47
CA GLU A 8 -8.86 -22.26 10.64
C GLU A 8 -9.39 -21.51 9.40
N HIS A 9 -9.00 -20.24 9.25
CA HIS A 9 -9.31 -19.49 8.04
C HIS A 9 -8.55 -20.13 6.88
N LYS A 10 -9.26 -20.78 5.95
CA LYS A 10 -8.66 -21.32 4.75
C LYS A 10 -8.42 -20.17 3.77
N MET A 11 -7.14 -19.93 3.49
CA MET A 11 -6.73 -18.94 2.51
C MET A 11 -6.54 -19.58 1.14
N ASN A 12 -7.01 -18.89 0.10
CA ASN A 12 -6.62 -19.17 -1.27
C ASN A 12 -5.84 -17.97 -1.81
N THR A 13 -4.67 -18.25 -2.40
CA THR A 13 -3.83 -17.22 -3.05
C THR A 13 -3.65 -17.58 -4.50
N LYS A 14 -4.11 -16.70 -5.39
CA LYS A 14 -4.02 -16.87 -6.85
C LYS A 14 -3.17 -15.79 -7.47
N LEU A 15 -2.31 -16.20 -8.39
CA LEU A 15 -1.40 -15.35 -9.13
C LEU A 15 -1.63 -15.52 -10.63
N TYR A 16 -2.19 -14.50 -11.27
CA TYR A 16 -2.33 -14.37 -12.72
C TYR A 16 -1.20 -13.55 -13.32
N LYS A 17 -0.66 -14.01 -14.46
CA LYS A 17 0.35 -13.30 -15.25
C LYS A 17 -0.01 -13.38 -16.73
N TRP A 18 -0.06 -12.21 -17.38
CA TRP A 18 -0.33 -12.11 -18.82
C TRP A 18 0.32 -10.86 -19.40
N SER A 19 0.06 -10.60 -20.69
CA SER A 19 0.45 -9.39 -21.39
C SER A 19 -0.69 -8.91 -22.29
N SER A 20 -0.70 -7.62 -22.60
CA SER A 20 -1.63 -7.02 -23.55
C SER A 20 -0.88 -6.18 -24.58
N GLY A 21 -1.61 -5.59 -25.53
CA GLY A 21 -1.02 -4.72 -26.54
C GLY A 21 -0.34 -3.47 -25.96
N GLU A 22 -0.88 -2.89 -24.88
CA GLU A 22 -0.32 -1.68 -24.24
C GLU A 22 0.75 -2.02 -23.18
N PHE A 23 0.61 -3.16 -22.50
CA PHE A 23 1.46 -3.52 -21.36
C PHE A 23 2.21 -4.83 -21.60
N ARG A 24 3.54 -4.74 -21.51
CA ARG A 24 4.43 -5.90 -21.69
C ARG A 24 4.20 -6.98 -20.62
N ASN A 25 3.82 -6.57 -19.41
CA ASN A 25 3.49 -7.49 -18.32
C ASN A 25 2.31 -6.93 -17.52
N GLU A 26 1.40 -7.82 -17.21
CA GLU A 26 0.27 -7.61 -16.32
C GLU A 26 0.21 -8.74 -15.30
N TYR A 27 -0.28 -8.37 -14.12
CA TYR A 27 -0.22 -9.22 -12.95
C TYR A 27 -1.40 -8.95 -12.05
N ALA A 28 -2.05 -10.01 -11.55
CA ALA A 28 -3.04 -9.92 -10.49
C ALA A 28 -2.73 -10.96 -9.40
N LEU A 29 -2.59 -10.49 -8.17
CA LEU A 29 -2.52 -11.30 -6.96
C LEU A 29 -3.80 -11.15 -6.20
N ILE A 30 -4.50 -12.26 -6.02
CA ILE A 30 -5.78 -12.30 -5.34
C ILE A 30 -5.64 -13.19 -4.13
N TYR A 31 -5.94 -12.58 -3.00
CA TYR A 31 -6.07 -13.21 -1.71
C TYR A 31 -7.56 -13.42 -1.47
N THR A 32 -8.00 -14.64 -1.18
CA THR A 32 -9.38 -14.93 -0.78
C THR A 32 -9.40 -15.67 0.54
N ALA A 33 -9.96 -15.04 1.56
CA ALA A 33 -10.17 -15.65 2.86
C ALA A 33 -11.54 -16.34 2.90
N SER A 34 -11.54 -17.64 3.20
CA SER A 34 -12.75 -18.44 3.39
C SER A 34 -12.70 -19.07 4.79
N GLY A 35 -13.67 -18.76 5.65
CA GLY A 35 -13.65 -19.34 7.00
C GLY A 35 -14.86 -19.01 7.87
N GLY A 36 -15.61 -20.06 8.20
CA GLY A 36 -16.26 -20.28 9.50
C GLY A 36 -17.37 -19.32 9.97
N GLY A 37 -18.58 -19.44 9.40
CA GLY A 37 -19.80 -18.81 9.94
C GLY A 37 -20.11 -17.42 9.38
N LEU A 38 -21.39 -17.20 9.01
CA LEU A 38 -22.12 -15.96 8.61
C LEU A 38 -21.46 -14.89 7.71
N TYR A 39 -20.17 -14.96 7.38
CA TYR A 39 -19.47 -13.97 6.57
C TYR A 39 -19.32 -14.47 5.13
N SER A 40 -19.67 -13.60 4.18
CA SER A 40 -19.36 -13.78 2.77
C SER A 40 -17.84 -13.88 2.57
N PRO A 41 -17.36 -14.65 1.55
CA PRO A 41 -15.96 -14.64 1.17
C PRO A 41 -15.47 -13.20 0.97
N ARG A 42 -14.27 -12.92 1.48
CA ARG A 42 -13.62 -11.61 1.35
C ARG A 42 -12.34 -11.77 0.57
N SER A 43 -11.99 -10.72 -0.16
CA SER A 43 -10.82 -10.74 -1.02
C SER A 43 -9.99 -9.48 -0.91
N CYS A 44 -8.70 -9.62 -1.15
CA CYS A 44 -7.82 -8.51 -1.49
C CYS A 44 -7.24 -8.77 -2.87
N THR A 45 -7.41 -7.81 -3.77
CA THR A 45 -6.84 -7.83 -5.11
C THR A 45 -5.73 -6.81 -5.20
N PHE A 46 -4.55 -7.26 -5.59
CA PHE A 46 -3.43 -6.41 -5.97
C PHE A 46 -3.12 -6.65 -7.45
N TYR A 47 -3.46 -5.67 -8.26
CA TYR A 47 -3.33 -5.70 -9.71
C TYR A 47 -2.29 -4.66 -10.16
N TYR A 48 -1.44 -5.02 -11.11
CA TYR A 48 -0.60 -4.04 -11.77
C TYR A 48 -0.36 -4.37 -13.25
N ARG A 49 -0.14 -3.31 -14.02
CA ARG A 49 0.20 -3.37 -15.44
C ARG A 49 1.37 -2.46 -15.73
N VAL A 50 2.37 -2.97 -16.45
CA VAL A 50 3.64 -2.27 -16.69
C VAL A 50 4.06 -2.31 -18.15
N SER A 51 4.46 -1.14 -18.65
CA SER A 51 5.15 -0.90 -19.91
C SER A 51 6.52 -0.26 -19.61
N CYS A 52 7.29 0.09 -20.65
CA CYS A 52 8.55 0.81 -20.44
C CYS A 52 8.32 2.19 -19.80
N GLU A 53 7.20 2.84 -20.11
CA GLU A 53 6.95 4.24 -19.76
C GLU A 53 5.98 4.40 -18.60
N LYS A 54 5.24 3.34 -18.26
CA LYS A 54 4.11 3.44 -17.35
C LYS A 54 3.95 2.19 -16.50
N LEU A 55 3.67 2.40 -15.23
CA LEU A 55 3.20 1.38 -14.30
C LEU A 55 1.94 1.89 -13.62
N VAL A 56 0.87 1.11 -13.70
CA VAL A 56 -0.37 1.35 -12.96
C VAL A 56 -0.54 0.22 -11.96
N ILE A 57 -0.77 0.58 -10.71
CA ILE A 57 -1.06 -0.34 -9.61
C ILE A 57 -2.47 -0.04 -9.14
N THR A 58 -3.30 -1.06 -8.99
CA THR A 58 -4.63 -0.98 -8.41
C THR A 58 -4.75 -2.00 -7.31
N MET A 59 -5.20 -1.54 -6.16
CA MET A 59 -5.39 -2.34 -4.97
C MET A 59 -6.83 -2.19 -4.52
N ASP A 60 -7.42 -3.29 -4.11
CA ASP A 60 -8.76 -3.37 -3.59
C ASP A 60 -8.79 -4.39 -2.46
N ASP A 61 -8.75 -3.90 -1.23
CA ASP A 61 -8.66 -4.71 -0.03
C ASP A 61 -10.00 -4.71 0.71
N ASP A 62 -10.64 -5.87 0.78
CA ASP A 62 -11.85 -6.13 1.58
C ASP A 62 -11.60 -7.20 2.66
N LEU A 63 -10.34 -7.60 2.93
CA LEU A 63 -10.04 -8.61 3.95
C LEU A 63 -10.29 -8.10 5.37
N CYS A 64 -10.16 -6.79 5.58
CA CYS A 64 -10.35 -6.20 6.89
C CYS A 64 -11.81 -5.84 7.18
N SER A 65 -12.46 -6.66 8.01
CA SER A 65 -13.74 -6.45 8.74
C SER A 65 -14.63 -5.27 8.30
N GLY A 66 -15.13 -5.30 7.05
CA GLY A 66 -16.15 -4.36 6.55
C GLY A 66 -15.62 -2.97 6.19
N ARG A 67 -14.31 -2.85 5.95
CA ARG A 67 -13.63 -1.58 5.68
C ARG A 67 -12.85 -1.67 4.37
N ARG A 68 -13.59 -1.82 3.27
CA ARG A 68 -13.00 -1.90 1.93
C ARG A 68 -12.17 -0.65 1.64
N VAL A 69 -10.92 -0.85 1.24
CA VAL A 69 -9.99 0.22 0.84
C VAL A 69 -9.54 -0.01 -0.58
N ARG A 70 -9.57 1.04 -1.39
CA ARG A 70 -9.06 1.00 -2.76
C ARG A 70 -7.97 2.03 -2.93
N VAL A 71 -6.90 1.63 -3.60
CA VAL A 71 -5.78 2.52 -3.90
C VAL A 71 -5.38 2.32 -5.35
N ASN A 72 -5.11 3.43 -6.04
CA ASN A 72 -4.49 3.40 -7.34
C ASN A 72 -3.24 4.26 -7.34
N MET A 73 -2.17 3.75 -7.96
CA MET A 73 -0.92 4.47 -8.14
C MET A 73 -0.48 4.39 -9.60
N GLU A 74 -0.03 5.53 -10.13
CA GLU A 74 0.56 5.62 -11.45
C GLU A 74 2.00 6.13 -11.34
N PHE A 75 2.93 5.36 -11.90
CA PHE A 75 4.32 5.74 -12.07
C PHE A 75 4.58 5.95 -13.55
N VAL A 76 5.22 7.07 -13.87
CA VAL A 76 5.62 7.40 -15.23
C VAL A 76 7.15 7.39 -15.32
N ALA A 77 7.69 6.85 -16.40
CA ALA A 77 9.06 7.06 -16.81
C ALA A 77 9.07 8.03 -17.99
N VAL A 78 9.93 9.03 -17.89
CA VAL A 78 10.11 10.05 -18.93
C VAL A 78 11.54 9.96 -19.45
N ARG A 79 11.75 10.37 -20.70
CA ARG A 79 13.09 10.51 -21.25
C ARG A 79 13.80 11.68 -20.55
N ASP A 80 15.06 11.47 -20.23
CA ASP A 80 15.94 12.51 -19.72
C ASP A 80 16.69 13.16 -20.89
N ASP A 81 16.39 14.43 -21.17
CA ASP A 81 16.93 15.16 -22.31
C ASP A 81 18.47 15.21 -22.34
N LYS A 82 19.13 15.03 -21.18
CA LYS A 82 20.59 15.04 -21.05
C LYS A 82 21.26 13.70 -21.34
N SER A 83 20.66 12.61 -20.85
CA SER A 83 21.27 11.27 -20.94
C SER A 83 20.62 10.39 -22.00
N MET A 84 19.52 10.84 -22.62
CA MET A 84 18.63 10.05 -23.51
C MET A 84 18.02 8.80 -22.84
N GLY A 85 18.33 8.55 -21.58
CA GLY A 85 17.83 7.43 -20.78
C GLY A 85 16.48 7.73 -20.13
N PHE A 86 15.82 6.70 -19.63
CA PHE A 86 14.64 6.85 -18.80
C PHE A 86 14.98 7.31 -17.37
N LYS A 87 14.12 8.17 -16.82
CA LYS A 87 14.09 8.54 -15.40
C LYS A 87 12.65 8.52 -14.89
N PHE A 88 12.46 8.40 -13.59
CA PHE A 88 11.13 8.57 -13.01
C PHE A 88 10.60 9.99 -13.23
N GLY A 89 9.40 10.07 -13.78
CA GLY A 89 8.56 11.26 -13.79
C GLY A 89 7.71 11.37 -12.52
N PRO A 90 6.59 12.11 -12.61
CA PRO A 90 5.63 12.23 -11.52
C PRO A 90 5.05 10.88 -11.11
N VAL A 91 4.76 10.73 -9.81
CA VAL A 91 3.98 9.62 -9.28
C VAL A 91 2.63 10.19 -8.84
N LYS A 92 1.54 9.63 -9.38
CA LYS A 92 0.17 9.97 -8.98
C LYS A 92 -0.34 8.85 -8.08
N PHE A 93 -1.12 9.19 -7.07
CA PHE A 93 -1.85 8.22 -6.28
C PHE A 93 -3.20 8.80 -5.90
N LYS A 94 -4.21 7.93 -5.77
CA LYS A 94 -5.52 8.26 -5.23
C LYS A 94 -6.01 7.08 -4.42
N ASP A 95 -6.62 7.37 -3.29
CA ASP A 95 -7.16 6.40 -2.36
C ASP A 95 -8.65 6.66 -2.13
N SER A 96 -9.37 5.61 -1.73
CA SER A 96 -10.75 5.71 -1.28
C SER A 96 -11.01 4.70 -0.18
N GLY A 97 -11.86 5.10 0.76
CA GLY A 97 -12.23 4.31 1.92
C GLY A 97 -12.24 5.16 3.20
N PRO A 98 -13.10 4.84 4.17
CA PRO A 98 -13.35 5.69 5.34
C PRO A 98 -12.17 5.83 6.33
N TYR A 99 -11.04 5.16 6.10
CA TYR A 99 -9.97 5.00 7.09
C TYR A 99 -8.56 5.21 6.53
N PHE A 100 -8.44 5.85 5.38
CA PHE A 100 -7.15 6.15 4.80
C PHE A 100 -6.51 7.38 5.43
N HIS A 101 -5.30 7.22 5.96
CA HIS A 101 -4.55 8.29 6.60
C HIS A 101 -3.20 8.48 5.90
N GLN A 102 -3.12 9.50 5.06
CA GLN A 102 -1.85 9.85 4.45
C GLN A 102 -0.89 10.47 5.49
N ARG A 103 0.26 9.84 5.70
CA ARG A 103 1.35 10.38 6.53
C ARG A 103 2.61 10.52 5.71
N ARG A 104 3.09 11.75 5.52
CA ARG A 104 4.39 12.01 4.91
C ARG A 104 5.47 12.03 5.99
N ARG A 105 6.49 11.18 5.87
CA ARG A 105 7.68 11.27 6.70
C ARG A 105 8.89 11.42 5.79
N ARG A 106 9.59 12.54 5.94
CA ARG A 106 10.88 12.76 5.29
C ARG A 106 11.98 12.34 6.26
N SER A 107 12.84 11.42 5.83
CA SER A 107 14.14 11.22 6.48
C SER A 107 15.23 11.85 5.62
N SER A 108 16.41 12.05 6.20
CA SER A 108 17.57 12.60 5.48
C SER A 108 18.04 11.73 4.31
N LYS A 109 17.67 10.44 4.29
CA LYS A 109 18.11 9.45 3.28
C LYS A 109 16.98 8.99 2.36
N GLU A 110 15.72 9.12 2.78
CA GLU A 110 14.56 8.57 2.09
C GLU A 110 13.39 9.55 2.15
N GLU A 111 12.75 9.76 1.01
CA GLU A 111 11.44 10.40 0.99
C GLU A 111 10.41 9.29 1.08
N VAL A 112 9.78 9.16 2.25
CA VAL A 112 8.82 8.09 2.48
C VAL A 112 7.42 8.65 2.51
N LEU A 113 6.62 8.22 1.54
CA LEU A 113 5.19 8.40 1.55
C LEU A 113 4.59 7.20 2.27
N PHE A 114 4.21 7.37 3.54
CA PHE A 114 3.43 6.35 4.25
C PHE A 114 1.96 6.55 3.90
N LEU A 115 1.39 5.57 3.21
CA LEU A 115 -0.03 5.50 2.88
C LEU A 115 -0.69 4.51 3.85
N GLN A 116 -0.77 4.89 5.12
CA GLN A 116 -1.29 3.98 6.13
C GLN A 116 -2.81 4.14 6.23
N TYR A 117 -3.56 3.06 6.15
CA TYR A 117 -4.96 3.07 6.58
C TYR A 117 -5.09 2.24 7.84
N PHE A 118 -5.86 2.76 8.80
CA PHE A 118 -6.01 2.11 10.10
C PHE A 118 -7.39 1.51 10.21
N THR A 119 -7.45 0.20 10.46
CA THR A 119 -8.70 -0.46 10.78
C THR A 119 -8.84 -0.49 12.30
N ASP A 120 -9.33 0.62 12.86
CA ASP A 120 -9.58 0.82 14.29
C ASP A 120 -10.70 -0.08 14.84
N LEU A 121 -10.46 -1.37 14.96
CA LEU A 121 -11.21 -2.24 15.87
C LEU A 121 -10.22 -2.76 16.92
N TYR A 122 -10.29 -2.16 18.11
CA TYR A 122 -9.65 -2.67 19.34
C TYR A 122 -8.12 -2.63 19.43
N GLY A 123 -7.48 -1.54 19.01
CA GLY A 123 -6.08 -1.25 19.40
C GLY A 123 -5.03 -2.26 18.92
N GLY A 124 -5.43 -3.21 18.08
CA GLY A 124 -4.61 -4.32 17.63
C GLY A 124 -4.77 -4.52 16.13
N ARG A 125 -3.59 -4.57 15.48
CA ARG A 125 -3.33 -4.93 14.07
C ARG A 125 -3.61 -3.85 13.05
N ARG A 126 -2.59 -3.62 12.23
CA ARG A 126 -2.43 -2.46 11.37
C ARG A 126 -2.25 -2.96 9.94
N THR A 127 -3.29 -2.82 9.13
CA THR A 127 -3.11 -2.86 7.68
C THR A 127 -2.26 -1.65 7.26
N GLN A 128 -1.35 -1.84 6.31
CA GLN A 128 -0.39 -0.81 5.95
C GLN A 128 -0.01 -0.90 4.48
N LEU A 129 -0.10 0.24 3.80
CA LEU A 129 0.51 0.45 2.50
C LEU A 129 1.64 1.48 2.64
N CYS A 130 2.86 1.12 2.31
CA CYS A 130 3.99 2.05 2.31
C CYS A 130 4.48 2.26 0.89
N LEU A 131 4.77 3.52 0.54
CA LEU A 131 5.50 3.86 -0.67
C LEU A 131 6.80 4.58 -0.30
N ASN A 132 7.91 3.85 -0.33
CA ASN A 132 9.22 4.38 0.06
C ASN A 132 10.02 4.75 -1.20
N LYS A 133 10.39 6.03 -1.37
CA LYS A 133 11.35 6.45 -2.41
C LYS A 133 12.76 6.39 -1.87
N VAL A 134 13.55 5.44 -2.36
CA VAL A 134 14.96 5.29 -1.98
C VAL A 134 15.83 6.14 -2.90
N ARG A 135 16.11 7.38 -2.49
CA ARG A 135 16.79 8.42 -3.32
C ARG A 135 18.10 7.94 -3.94
N LYS A 136 18.94 7.26 -3.17
CA LYS A 136 20.28 6.80 -3.63
C LYS A 136 20.23 5.76 -4.75
N LYS A 137 19.10 5.07 -4.92
CA LYS A 137 18.99 3.90 -5.81
C LYS A 137 17.95 4.07 -6.92
N GLN A 138 17.37 5.26 -7.09
CA GLN A 138 16.30 5.53 -8.06
C GLN A 138 15.28 4.37 -8.10
N ARG A 139 14.73 4.04 -6.92
CA ARG A 139 13.78 2.94 -6.76
C ARG A 139 12.68 3.33 -5.79
N TYR A 140 11.49 2.82 -6.05
CA TYR A 140 10.38 2.82 -5.13
C TYR A 140 10.21 1.41 -4.55
N LEU A 141 9.80 1.35 -3.28
CA LEU A 141 9.40 0.13 -2.62
C LEU A 141 7.95 0.32 -2.17
N VAL A 142 7.05 -0.46 -2.74
CA VAL A 142 5.67 -0.61 -2.25
C VAL A 142 5.67 -1.77 -1.27
N ILE A 143 5.16 -1.52 -0.07
CA ILE A 143 4.98 -2.55 0.95
C ILE A 143 3.50 -2.62 1.22
N PHE A 144 2.91 -3.80 1.06
CA PHE A 144 1.54 -4.06 1.42
C PHE A 144 1.48 -5.06 2.58
N HIS A 145 0.69 -4.74 3.58
CA HIS A 145 0.33 -5.59 4.71
C HIS A 145 -1.16 -5.48 4.94
N THR A 146 -1.90 -6.59 5.00
CA THR A 146 -3.32 -6.60 5.35
C THR A 146 -3.67 -7.70 6.34
N ALA A 147 -4.50 -7.35 7.32
CA ALA A 147 -4.97 -8.27 8.36
C ALA A 147 -6.22 -9.02 7.89
N ILE A 148 -6.35 -10.30 8.27
CA ILE A 148 -7.56 -11.08 8.01
C ILE A 148 -8.56 -10.83 9.14
N GLY A 149 -9.64 -10.10 8.86
CA GLY A 149 -10.67 -9.82 9.85
C GLY A 149 -10.08 -9.23 11.14
N ASN A 150 -10.21 -9.97 12.25
CA ASN A 150 -9.64 -9.62 13.55
C ASN A 150 -8.64 -10.70 14.05
N SER A 151 -7.92 -11.42 13.16
CA SER A 151 -6.91 -12.45 13.52
C SER A 151 -5.46 -11.92 13.49
N ASP A 152 -4.51 -12.62 14.14
CA ASP A 152 -3.06 -12.29 14.12
C ASP A 152 -2.41 -12.53 12.77
N ASP A 153 -3.19 -13.10 11.85
CA ASP A 153 -2.77 -13.45 10.53
C ASP A 153 -2.80 -12.21 9.65
N ASN A 154 -1.66 -11.93 9.02
CA ASN A 154 -1.55 -10.87 8.05
C ASN A 154 -0.98 -11.43 6.75
N PHE A 155 -1.37 -10.84 5.62
CA PHE A 155 -0.72 -11.06 4.36
C PHE A 155 0.15 -9.88 4.01
N SER A 156 1.31 -10.19 3.45
CA SER A 156 2.19 -9.17 2.96
C SER A 156 2.80 -9.51 1.62
N HIS A 157 3.07 -8.47 0.84
CA HIS A 157 3.92 -8.57 -0.34
C HIS A 157 4.65 -7.24 -0.54
N TYR A 158 5.74 -7.33 -1.29
CA TYR A 158 6.65 -6.22 -1.51
C TYR A 158 6.89 -6.07 -3.00
N MET A 159 6.72 -4.85 -3.52
CA MET A 159 7.04 -4.53 -4.90
C MET A 159 8.21 -3.54 -4.94
N THR A 160 9.28 -3.92 -5.63
CA THR A 160 10.35 -3.00 -5.99
C THR A 160 10.12 -2.48 -7.40
N ILE A 161 10.08 -1.16 -7.55
CA ILE A 161 9.94 -0.47 -8.83
C ILE A 161 11.24 0.26 -9.10
N LYS A 162 11.88 -0.03 -10.22
CA LYS A 162 13.12 0.62 -10.69
C LYS A 162 12.84 1.33 -12.00
N CYS A 163 13.59 2.38 -12.28
CA CYS A 163 13.63 2.98 -13.61
C CYS A 163 15.02 2.73 -14.19
N ASP A 164 15.11 1.75 -15.09
CA ASP A 164 16.33 1.44 -15.82
C ASP A 164 16.49 2.44 -16.98
N PRO A 165 17.64 3.11 -17.12
CA PRO A 165 17.84 4.11 -18.17
C PRO A 165 17.61 3.59 -19.60
N SER A 166 17.83 2.30 -19.85
CA SER A 166 17.69 1.68 -21.16
C SER A 166 16.31 1.03 -21.38
N LYS A 167 15.73 0.44 -20.34
CA LYS A 167 14.51 -0.38 -20.43
C LYS A 167 13.25 0.27 -19.87
N GLY A 168 13.37 1.40 -19.17
CA GLY A 168 12.26 2.08 -18.51
C GLY A 168 11.87 1.44 -17.18
N ILE A 169 10.58 1.41 -16.88
CA ILE A 169 10.08 0.92 -15.58
C ILE A 169 10.19 -0.60 -15.46
N GLU A 170 10.97 -1.08 -14.50
CA GLU A 170 11.05 -2.49 -14.12
C GLU A 170 10.40 -2.74 -12.76
N VAL A 171 9.68 -3.86 -12.65
CA VAL A 171 8.96 -4.26 -11.44
C VAL A 171 9.44 -5.63 -11.01
N ASN A 172 9.73 -5.77 -9.72
CA ASN A 172 9.97 -7.06 -9.10
C ASN A 172 9.06 -7.24 -7.89
N LEU A 173 8.38 -8.37 -7.82
CA LEU A 173 7.51 -8.72 -6.71
C LEU A 173 8.19 -9.74 -5.79
N CYS A 174 7.98 -9.59 -4.50
CA CYS A 174 8.48 -10.48 -3.45
C CYS A 174 7.33 -10.83 -2.51
N GLY A 175 7.21 -12.10 -2.14
CA GLY A 175 5.99 -12.67 -1.58
C GLY A 175 5.13 -13.32 -2.67
N PRO A 176 3.84 -13.59 -2.41
CA PRO A 176 3.08 -13.29 -1.18
C PRO A 176 3.55 -14.04 0.06
N TYR A 177 3.45 -13.39 1.22
CA TYR A 177 3.78 -13.94 2.53
C TYR A 177 2.56 -13.98 3.44
N HIS A 178 2.51 -15.01 4.28
CA HIS A 178 1.61 -15.14 5.41
C HIS A 178 2.43 -14.89 6.69
N ASP A 179 2.08 -13.85 7.43
CA ASP A 179 2.71 -13.46 8.68
C ASP A 179 1.78 -13.88 9.84
N ARG A 180 2.20 -14.84 10.68
CA ARG A 180 1.44 -15.35 11.84
C ARG A 180 2.31 -15.39 13.08
N ALA A 181 1.86 -14.74 14.16
CA ALA A 181 2.55 -14.76 15.47
C ALA A 181 4.07 -14.39 15.42
N GLY A 182 4.47 -13.57 14.44
CA GLY A 182 5.88 -13.18 14.23
C GLY A 182 6.68 -14.09 13.30
N GLU A 183 6.10 -15.20 12.86
CA GLU A 183 6.64 -16.07 11.82
C GLU A 183 6.16 -15.59 10.44
N ARG A 184 7.04 -15.67 9.45
CA ARG A 184 6.76 -15.29 8.07
C ARG A 184 7.00 -16.47 7.15
N GLU A 185 5.97 -16.88 6.44
CA GLU A 185 6.01 -17.99 5.50
C GLU A 185 5.57 -17.54 4.12
N LEU A 186 6.10 -18.16 3.06
CA LEU A 186 5.63 -17.91 1.71
C LEU A 186 4.23 -18.55 1.56
N CYS A 187 3.26 -17.82 1.00
CA CYS A 187 1.95 -18.41 0.76
C CYS A 187 2.03 -19.49 -0.31
N ASP A 188 1.32 -20.59 -0.10
CA ASP A 188 1.02 -21.53 -1.19
C ASP A 188 0.17 -20.78 -2.23
N THR A 189 0.75 -20.57 -3.41
CA THR A 189 0.24 -19.66 -4.43
C THR A 189 0.00 -20.41 -5.73
N GLU A 190 -1.27 -20.50 -6.12
CA GLU A 190 -1.67 -21.07 -7.39
C GLU A 190 -1.27 -20.11 -8.52
N ASN A 191 -0.33 -20.52 -9.37
CA ASN A 191 0.07 -19.75 -10.55
C ASN A 191 -0.86 -20.11 -11.69
N ILE A 192 -1.65 -19.14 -12.16
CA ILE A 192 -2.65 -19.32 -13.21
C ILE A 192 -2.14 -18.63 -14.48
N SER A 193 -2.14 -19.38 -15.58
CA SER A 193 -1.81 -18.83 -16.89
C SER A 193 -3.01 -18.11 -17.48
N GLY A 194 -2.78 -16.90 -18.01
CA GLY A 194 -3.82 -16.10 -18.65
C GLY A 194 -4.36 -14.98 -17.77
N MET A 195 -5.46 -14.40 -18.24
CA MET A 195 -6.11 -13.26 -17.60
C MET A 195 -6.93 -13.71 -16.38
N PRO A 196 -7.04 -12.86 -15.34
CA PRO A 196 -8.00 -13.09 -14.27
C PRO A 196 -9.43 -12.98 -14.81
N PRO A 197 -10.42 -13.45 -14.03
CA PRO A 197 -11.83 -13.24 -14.33
C PRO A 197 -12.17 -11.77 -14.68
N ASP A 198 -13.09 -11.57 -15.62
CA ASP A 198 -13.45 -10.26 -16.16
C ASP A 198 -13.92 -9.28 -15.07
N ASP A 199 -14.63 -9.76 -14.04
CA ASP A 199 -15.09 -8.95 -12.91
C ASP A 199 -13.93 -8.32 -12.12
N ILE A 200 -12.78 -8.99 -12.05
CA ILE A 200 -11.58 -8.46 -11.41
C ILE A 200 -10.97 -7.35 -12.26
N ILE A 201 -10.94 -7.54 -13.58
CA ILE A 201 -10.44 -6.55 -14.54
C ILE A 201 -11.35 -5.32 -14.51
N ASP A 202 -12.66 -5.52 -14.69
CA ASP A 202 -13.67 -4.48 -14.68
C ASP A 202 -13.65 -3.68 -13.38
N ASN A 203 -13.51 -4.34 -12.23
CA ASN A 203 -13.39 -3.66 -10.95
C ASN A 203 -12.09 -2.84 -10.87
N ALA A 204 -10.96 -3.36 -11.33
CA ALA A 204 -9.71 -2.59 -11.38
C ALA A 204 -9.80 -1.38 -12.35
N GLU A 205 -10.52 -1.53 -13.46
CA GLU A 205 -10.75 -0.46 -14.43
C GLU A 205 -11.74 0.58 -13.91
N ALA A 206 -12.80 0.17 -13.23
CA ALA A 206 -13.74 1.06 -12.54
C ALA A 206 -13.02 1.88 -11.48
N ILE A 207 -12.23 1.23 -10.61
CA ILE A 207 -11.39 1.90 -9.62
C ILE A 207 -10.45 2.91 -10.28
N ARG A 208 -9.94 2.63 -11.49
CA ARG A 208 -9.11 3.56 -12.26
C ARG A 208 -9.91 4.70 -12.89
N ASN A 209 -11.10 4.44 -13.41
CA ASN A 209 -11.90 5.41 -14.13
C ASN A 209 -12.58 6.42 -13.19
N ASP A 210 -12.96 5.99 -11.99
CA ASP A 210 -13.37 6.87 -10.88
C ASP A 210 -12.30 7.94 -10.54
N LEU A 211 -11.07 7.77 -11.03
CA LEU A 211 -9.95 8.70 -10.82
C LEU A 211 -9.80 9.71 -11.95
N LYS A 212 -10.25 9.40 -13.17
CA LYS A 212 -10.15 10.32 -14.33
C LYS A 212 -11.22 11.42 -14.30
N VAL A 213 -12.33 11.20 -13.59
CA VAL A 213 -13.48 12.12 -13.55
C VAL A 213 -13.19 13.39 -12.72
N GLU A 214 -12.11 13.41 -11.93
CA GLU A 214 -11.73 14.58 -11.10
C GLU A 214 -10.69 15.53 -11.73
N ASP A 215 -10.18 15.23 -12.93
CA ASP A 215 -9.21 16.10 -13.64
C ASP A 215 -9.83 17.44 -14.14
N GLY A 216 -11.05 17.77 -13.71
CA GLY A 216 -11.65 19.08 -13.89
C GLY A 216 -11.20 20.17 -12.90
N ASN A 217 -10.54 19.85 -11.77
CA ASN A 217 -10.05 20.88 -10.82
C ASN A 217 -9.17 20.34 -9.66
N SER A 218 -8.08 19.61 -9.92
CA SER A 218 -7.07 19.36 -8.86
C SER A 218 -5.64 19.63 -9.32
N VAL A 219 -5.25 20.90 -9.25
CA VAL A 219 -3.86 21.25 -8.97
C VAL A 219 -3.57 20.67 -7.59
N GLY A 220 -2.77 19.58 -7.53
CA GLY A 220 -2.23 19.12 -6.25
C GLY A 220 -1.58 20.31 -5.54
N PRO A 221 -1.73 20.46 -4.21
CA PRO A 221 -1.36 21.70 -3.55
C PRO A 221 0.11 22.03 -3.81
N THR A 222 0.33 23.16 -4.47
CA THR A 222 1.60 23.88 -4.49
C THR A 222 2.05 24.06 -3.05
N PRO A 223 3.33 23.80 -2.70
CA PRO A 223 3.77 23.81 -1.32
C PRO A 223 3.53 25.18 -0.67
N PRO A 224 2.91 25.24 0.53
CA PRO A 224 3.04 26.42 1.36
C PRO A 224 4.51 26.57 1.74
N ASN A 225 5.14 27.66 1.30
CA ASN A 225 6.28 28.22 2.00
C ASN A 225 5.81 28.59 3.40
N VAL A 226 6.13 27.77 4.40
CA VAL A 226 5.99 28.15 5.81
C VAL A 226 7.28 27.82 6.54
N TYR A 227 8.21 28.77 6.48
CA TYR A 227 8.91 29.19 7.69
C TYR A 227 7.88 29.83 8.64
N ASN A 228 8.17 29.74 9.94
CA ASN A 228 7.38 30.20 11.10
C ASN A 228 6.45 29.16 11.71
N ILE A 229 7.03 28.23 12.47
CA ILE A 229 6.43 27.86 13.75
C ILE A 229 7.23 28.57 14.83
N ILE A 230 6.58 29.56 15.41
CA ILE A 230 6.97 30.32 16.59
C ILE A 230 7.22 29.35 17.75
N HIS A 231 8.38 29.49 18.39
CA HIS A 231 8.67 28.89 19.68
C HIS A 231 7.67 29.41 20.72
N ASN A 232 6.73 28.58 21.15
CA ASN A 232 6.10 28.72 22.46
C ASN A 232 6.35 27.43 23.25
N ARG A 233 7.60 27.28 23.72
CA ARG A 233 7.87 26.47 24.91
C ARG A 233 7.48 27.35 26.10
N GLY A 234 6.32 27.08 26.67
CA GLY A 234 5.97 27.56 28.01
C GLY A 234 6.99 27.00 28.99
N ILE A 235 7.89 27.89 29.40
CA ILE A 235 8.74 27.77 30.56
C ILE A 235 7.81 27.81 31.77
N ILE A 236 7.78 26.76 32.57
CA ILE A 236 7.41 26.87 33.99
C ILE A 236 8.71 26.65 34.75
N GLU A 237 9.40 27.75 35.01
CA GLU A 237 10.39 27.88 36.06
C GLU A 237 9.65 27.72 37.40
N GLY A 238 10.14 26.79 38.21
CA GLY A 238 9.73 26.63 39.60
C GLY A 238 10.98 26.65 40.46
N ASP A 239 11.46 27.85 40.77
CA ASP A 239 12.48 28.07 41.79
C ASP A 239 11.84 28.59 43.08
N GLY A 240 12.12 27.87 44.17
CA GLY A 240 12.38 28.42 45.50
C GLY A 240 11.20 28.88 46.36
N ASN A 241 10.87 28.12 47.41
CA ASN A 241 11.32 28.44 48.77
C ASN A 241 10.65 27.57 49.85
N GLY A 242 11.46 27.09 50.80
CA GLY A 242 11.20 27.28 52.23
C GLY A 242 10.33 26.25 52.97
N SER A 243 11.02 25.28 53.56
CA SER A 243 10.89 24.74 54.94
C SER A 243 9.61 25.02 55.77
N ILE A 244 9.10 23.99 56.47
CA ILE A 244 9.10 23.84 57.96
C ILE A 244 8.29 22.59 58.39
N ASN A 245 8.91 21.80 59.26
CA ASN A 245 8.42 20.81 60.24
C ASN A 245 6.91 20.60 60.45
N ASN A 246 6.50 19.33 60.59
CA ASN A 246 6.17 18.74 61.91
C ASN A 246 5.71 17.27 61.82
N LYS A 247 6.31 16.47 62.72
CA LYS A 247 5.94 15.11 63.21
C LYS A 247 6.13 13.91 62.30
#